data_AF-A0A3M0A6F0-F1
#
_entry.id   AF-A0A3M0A6F0-F1
#
_cell.length_a   1.000
_cell.length_b   1.000
_cell.length_c   1.000
_cell.angle_alpha   90.00
_cell.angle_beta   90.00
_cell.angle_gamma   90.00
#
_symmetry.space_group_name_H-M   'P 1'
#
loop_
_entity.id
_entity.type
_entity.pdbx_description
1 polymer ?
#
loop_
_entity_poly.entity_id
_entity_poly.type
_entity_poly.pdbx_seq_one_letter_code
_entity_poly.pdbx_strand_id
1 'polypeptide(L)'
;MNIIEDNVIPGVEGRTFGTNAVEDKDLLAIKAAIQEINGIKDITVDHVIFPREFTVFTINVIAISEIQKKVKQAGFHAIPKQELDV
;
A
#
# COMPACT_ATOMS: atom_id res chain seq x y z
N MET A 1 14.15 -8.06 12.71
CA MET A 1 13.19 -6.98 12.99
C MET A 1 13.85 -5.69 12.55
N ASN A 2 13.39 -5.14 11.44
CA ASN A 2 13.92 -3.92 10.88
C ASN A 2 12.76 -2.94 10.80
N ILE A 3 12.79 -1.90 11.64
CA ILE A 3 11.66 -0.98 11.83
C ILE A 3 11.24 -0.35 10.50
N ILE A 4 12.18 -0.13 9.59
CA ILE A 4 11.91 0.42 8.27
C ILE A 4 11.25 -0.64 7.37
N GLU A 5 11.68 -1.90 7.41
CA GLU A 5 11.10 -2.94 6.54
C GLU A 5 9.70 -3.35 6.95
N ASP A 6 9.35 -3.21 8.24
CA ASP A 6 8.07 -3.65 8.80
C ASP A 6 6.98 -2.53 8.79
N ASN A 7 7.35 -1.27 8.50
CA ASN A 7 6.46 -0.12 8.61
C ASN A 7 6.51 0.80 7.38
N VAL A 8 5.42 1.52 7.14
CA VAL A 8 5.37 2.70 6.28
C VAL A 8 5.65 3.92 7.15
N ILE A 9 6.74 4.63 6.84
CA ILE A 9 7.22 5.78 7.60
C ILE A 9 6.64 7.06 6.98
N PRO A 10 6.17 8.03 7.79
CA PRO A 10 5.68 9.30 7.27
C PRO A 10 6.81 10.13 6.67
N GLY A 11 6.54 10.80 5.54
CA GLY A 11 7.54 11.56 4.81
C GLY A 11 7.12 11.84 3.37
N VAL A 12 8.13 12.06 2.51
CA VAL A 12 7.93 12.28 1.07
C VAL A 12 7.88 10.96 0.31
N GLU A 13 8.69 9.99 0.71
CA GLU A 13 8.73 8.66 0.09
C GLU A 13 7.61 7.80 0.67
N GLY A 14 6.61 7.51 -0.17
CA GLY A 14 5.56 6.55 0.16
C GLY A 14 6.07 5.12 -0.02
N ARG A 15 5.28 4.14 0.42
CA ARG A 15 5.65 2.73 0.24
C ARG A 15 4.81 2.06 -0.84
N THR A 16 5.48 1.47 -1.81
CA THR A 16 4.84 0.80 -2.94
C THR A 16 4.52 -0.66 -2.63
N PHE A 17 3.33 -1.07 -3.05
CA PHE A 17 2.80 -2.42 -2.89
C PHE A 17 2.36 -2.95 -4.25
N GLY A 18 2.75 -4.18 -4.56
CA GLY A 18 2.15 -4.95 -5.65
C GLY A 18 0.84 -5.59 -5.18
N THR A 19 -0.15 -5.66 -6.06
CA THR A 19 -1.42 -6.34 -5.81
C THR A 19 -1.84 -7.28 -6.93
N ASN A 20 -2.70 -8.24 -6.59
CA ASN A 20 -3.32 -9.15 -7.54
C ASN A 20 -4.63 -8.59 -8.13
N ALA A 21 -5.02 -7.36 -7.80
CA ALA A 21 -6.13 -6.68 -8.47
C ALA A 21 -5.85 -6.53 -9.97
N VAL A 22 -6.89 -6.69 -10.80
CA VAL A 22 -6.79 -6.65 -12.28
C VAL A 22 -7.68 -5.58 -12.87
N GLU A 23 -8.80 -5.24 -12.21
CA GLU A 23 -9.71 -4.21 -12.67
C GLU A 23 -9.48 -2.88 -11.94
N ASP A 24 -9.83 -1.76 -12.59
CA ASP A 24 -9.72 -0.43 -11.97
C ASP A 24 -10.63 -0.29 -10.74
N LYS A 25 -11.81 -0.91 -10.78
CA LYS A 25 -12.73 -0.93 -9.63
C LYS A 25 -12.09 -1.59 -8.40
N ASP A 26 -11.26 -2.60 -8.62
CA ASP A 26 -10.59 -3.34 -7.55
C ASP A 26 -9.55 -2.45 -6.88
N LEU A 27 -8.80 -1.69 -7.67
CA LEU A 27 -7.85 -0.70 -7.14
C LEU A 27 -8.56 0.42 -6.38
N LEU A 28 -9.73 0.87 -6.82
CA LEU A 28 -10.56 1.81 -6.05
C LEU A 28 -11.03 1.20 -4.73
N ALA A 29 -11.43 -0.07 -4.71
CA ALA A 29 -11.84 -0.77 -3.49
C ALA A 29 -10.67 -0.90 -2.50
N ILE A 30 -9.48 -1.25 -2.98
CA ILE A 30 -8.26 -1.29 -2.17
C ILE A 30 -7.95 0.10 -1.61
N LYS A 31 -7.98 1.14 -2.45
CA LYS A 31 -7.75 2.53 -2.04
C LYS A 31 -8.72 2.95 -0.94
N ALA A 32 -10.01 2.71 -1.13
CA ALA A 32 -11.04 3.04 -0.14
C ALA A 32 -10.80 2.31 1.20
N ALA A 33 -10.49 1.00 1.16
CA ALA A 33 -10.25 0.21 2.35
C ALA A 33 -9.02 0.67 3.15
N ILE A 34 -7.94 1.05 2.46
CA ILE A 34 -6.72 1.54 3.13
C ILE A 34 -6.95 2.97 3.68
N GLN A 35 -7.70 3.83 2.98
CA GLN A 35 -8.00 5.19 3.45
C GLN A 35 -8.78 5.23 4.79
N GLU A 36 -9.41 4.13 5.20
CA GLU A 36 -10.04 4.01 6.53
C GLU A 36 -9.02 3.92 7.68
N ILE A 37 -7.75 3.63 7.39
CA ILE A 37 -6.70 3.58 8.40
C ILE A 37 -6.37 5.01 8.87
N ASN A 38 -6.43 5.23 10.18
CA ASN A 38 -6.02 6.50 10.76
C ASN A 38 -4.51 6.70 10.57
N GLY A 39 -4.12 7.81 9.94
CA GLY A 39 -2.72 8.09 9.65
C GLY A 39 -2.30 7.88 8.19
N ILE A 40 -3.22 7.46 7.31
CA ILE A 40 -3.02 7.52 5.86
C ILE A 40 -3.17 8.97 5.39
N LYS A 41 -2.20 9.43 4.59
CA LYS A 41 -2.20 10.75 3.96
C LYS A 41 -2.85 10.70 2.59
N ASP A 42 -2.34 9.82 1.74
CA ASP A 42 -2.80 9.66 0.36
C ASP A 42 -2.40 8.28 -0.19
N ILE A 43 -3.01 7.88 -1.30
CA ILE A 43 -2.72 6.64 -2.00
C ILE A 43 -2.75 6.91 -3.50
N THR A 44 -1.60 6.71 -4.13
CA THR A 44 -1.48 6.76 -5.59
C THR A 44 -1.53 5.36 -6.15
N VAL A 45 -2.14 5.22 -7.31
CA VAL A 45 -2.36 3.94 -7.97
C VAL A 45 -1.76 4.04 -9.36
N ASP A 46 -0.93 3.08 -9.73
CA ASP A 46 -0.41 2.98 -11.10
C ASP A 46 -1.29 2.03 -11.91
N HIS A 47 -1.93 2.60 -12.93
CA HIS A 47 -2.86 1.90 -13.81
C HIS A 47 -2.18 1.38 -15.10
N VAL A 48 -0.91 1.69 -15.31
CA VAL A 48 -0.18 1.44 -16.55
C VAL A 48 0.70 0.19 -16.44
N ILE A 49 1.19 -0.11 -15.24
CA ILE A 49 2.09 -1.25 -14.99
C ILE A 49 1.31 -2.52 -14.56
N PHE A 50 1.78 -3.69 -15.02
CA PHE A 50 1.27 -5.01 -14.61
C PHE A 50 2.40 -5.87 -14.03
N PRO A 51 2.24 -6.47 -12.82
CA PRO A 51 1.08 -6.37 -11.92
C PRO A 51 0.80 -4.94 -11.46
N ARG A 52 -0.46 -4.62 -11.18
CA ARG A 52 -0.90 -3.29 -10.73
C ARG A 52 -0.24 -2.97 -9.38
N GLU A 53 0.15 -1.71 -9.20
CA GLU A 53 0.82 -1.25 -7.99
C GLU A 53 0.12 -0.03 -7.40
N PHE A 54 0.28 0.14 -6.10
CA PHE A 54 -0.17 1.33 -5.41
C PHE A 54 0.87 1.76 -4.38
N THR A 55 1.00 3.06 -4.18
CA THR A 55 1.92 3.66 -3.22
C THR A 55 1.12 4.33 -2.12
N VAL A 56 1.44 3.98 -0.87
CA VAL A 56 0.76 4.50 0.32
C VAL A 56 1.64 5.56 0.97
N PHE A 57 1.09 6.75 1.15
CA PHE A 57 1.70 7.84 1.90
C PHE A 57 1.02 7.98 3.25
N THR A 58 1.81 8.20 4.31
CA THR A 58 1.31 8.26 5.68
C THR A 58 1.73 9.56 6.37
N ILE A 59 0.94 9.98 7.37
CA ILE A 59 1.30 11.05 8.32
C ILE A 59 1.85 10.49 9.64
N ASN A 60 1.58 9.22 9.93
CA ASN A 60 2.04 8.49 11.12
C ASN A 60 2.74 7.20 10.68
N VAL A 61 3.53 6.60 11.57
CA VAL A 61 4.11 5.27 11.32
C VAL A 61 2.99 4.24 11.31
N ILE A 62 2.80 3.55 10.19
CA ILE A 62 1.78 2.50 10.03
C ILE A 62 2.45 1.17 9.74
N ALA A 63 2.08 0.12 10.47
CA ALA A 63 2.60 -1.22 10.20
C ALA A 63 2.13 -1.72 8.83
N ILE A 64 3.04 -2.31 8.06
CA ILE A 64 2.68 -2.92 6.76
C ILE A 64 1.60 -3.98 6.93
N SER A 65 1.69 -4.76 8.01
CA SER A 65 0.71 -5.79 8.34
C SER A 65 -0.71 -5.24 8.47
N GLU A 66 -0.88 -3.98 8.89
CA GLU A 66 -2.18 -3.32 8.98
C GLU A 66 -2.76 -3.02 7.60
N ILE A 67 -1.92 -2.50 6.69
CA ILE A 67 -2.28 -2.27 5.28
C ILE A 67 -2.63 -3.60 4.61
N GLN A 68 -1.78 -4.62 4.76
CA GLN A 68 -2.02 -5.95 4.20
C GLN A 68 -3.32 -6.56 4.72
N LYS A 69 -3.62 -6.38 6.01
CA LYS A 69 -4.87 -6.85 6.62
C LYS A 69 -6.07 -6.16 5.99
N LYS A 70 -6.05 -4.84 5.80
CA LYS A 70 -7.12 -4.09 5.15
C LYS A 70 -7.31 -4.51 3.69
N VAL A 71 -6.24 -4.65 2.93
CA VAL A 71 -6.29 -5.14 1.54
C VAL A 71 -6.87 -6.56 1.48
N LYS A 72 -6.48 -7.43 2.42
CA LYS A 72 -7.02 -8.79 2.53
C LYS A 72 -8.51 -8.82 2.87
N GLN A 73 -8.97 -7.91 3.72
CA GLN A 73 -10.40 -7.76 4.02
C GLN A 73 -11.21 -7.30 2.80
N ALA A 74 -10.59 -6.52 1.90
CA ALA A 74 -11.19 -6.14 0.62
C ALA A 74 -11.17 -7.28 -0.42
N GLY A 75 -10.55 -8.43 -0.12
CA GLY A 75 -10.49 -9.60 -1.01
C GLY A 75 -9.21 -9.70 -1.85
N PHE A 76 -8.21 -8.86 -1.59
CA PHE A 76 -6.99 -8.77 -2.40
C PHE A 76 -5.73 -9.05 -1.57
N HIS A 77 -4.60 -9.19 -2.24
CA HIS A 77 -3.30 -9.27 -1.58
C HIS A 77 -2.48 -8.01 -1.85
N ALA A 78 -1.75 -7.56 -0.84
CA ALA A 78 -0.75 -6.50 -0.94
C ALA A 78 0.61 -7.08 -0.52
N ILE A 79 1.59 -6.98 -1.41
CA ILE A 79 2.97 -7.38 -1.14
C ILE A 79 3.82 -6.12 -1.21
N PRO A 80 4.48 -5.69 -0.11
CA PRO A 80 5.36 -4.54 -0.15
C PRO A 80 6.49 -4.82 -1.14
N LYS A 81 6.74 -3.90 -2.07
CA LYS A 81 8.00 -3.93 -2.81
C LYS A 81 9.08 -3.43 -1.87
N GLN A 82 10.16 -4.19 -1.74
CA GLN A 82 11.39 -3.59 -1.26
C GLN A 82 11.88 -2.69 -2.38
N GLU A 83 12.09 -1.42 -2.09
CA GLU A 83 13.04 -0.60 -2.84
C GLU A 83 14.42 -1.21 -2.57
N LEU A 84 14.76 -2.24 -3.34
CA LEU A 84 16.14 -2.65 -3.52
C LEU A 84 16.73 -1.63 -4.50
N ASP A 85 17.12 -0.46 -3.98
CA ASP A 85 18.14 0.34 -4.65
C ASP A 85 19.43 -0.49 -4.67
N VAL A 86 19.83 -0.90 -5.88
CA VAL A 86 21.15 -1.46 -6.19
C VAL A 86 22.10 -0.35 -6.61
#